data_AF-A0A6F9A422-F1
#
_entry.id   AF-A0A6F9A422-F1
#
_cell.length_a   1.000
_cell.length_b   1.000
_cell.length_c   1.000
_cell.angle_alpha   90.00
_cell.angle_beta   90.00
_cell.angle_gamma   90.00
#
_symmetry.space_group_name_H-M   'P 1'
#
loop_
_entity.id
_entity.type
_entity.pdbx_description
1 polymer ?
#
loop_
_entity_poly.entity_id
_entity_poly.type
_entity_poly.pdbx_seq_one_letter_code
_entity_poly.pdbx_strand_id
1 'polypeptide(L)'
;MNMSPVSRLKKTWSKVNTDKFDILEHQMDPSSNFSNYRTALRGATQRSITAHSNQEKIVIPFFSLLIKDIYFLNEGCASRLPNGHVNFEQVSEFLVWRQVTCPFERDRKILQYLVTTPVFTEDELHLASYESEGPENHMEKDSRRSLRCVIPISQRASVSGGLGDIPSQLKRLKFDRFLKEWRKMGERSVQSTQTKDASLHG
;
A
#
# COMPACT_ATOMS: atom_id res chain seq x y z
N MET A 1 8.70 3.34 8.41
CA MET A 1 9.61 3.82 9.47
C MET A 1 10.64 4.83 8.97
N ASN A 2 10.88 4.93 7.66
CA ASN A 2 11.99 5.74 7.12
C ASN A 2 11.58 7.19 6.77
N MET A 3 10.43 7.65 7.27
CA MET A 3 9.99 9.05 7.11
C MET A 3 10.88 9.94 7.98
N SER A 4 11.20 11.14 7.50
CA SER A 4 12.07 12.09 8.21
C SER A 4 11.69 12.34 9.68
N PRO A 5 10.39 12.52 10.05
CA PRO A 5 9.99 12.67 11.45
C PRO A 5 10.36 11.48 12.34
N VAL A 6 10.43 10.27 11.79
CA VAL A 6 10.71 9.05 12.56
C VAL A 6 12.21 8.73 12.52
N SER A 7 12.86 8.83 11.37
CA SER A 7 14.28 8.49 11.21
C SER A 7 15.21 9.42 11.99
N ARG A 8 14.80 10.66 12.28
CA ARG A 8 15.60 11.60 13.10
C ARG A 8 15.68 11.27 14.58
N LEU A 9 14.87 10.35 15.09
CA LEU A 9 14.77 10.00 16.52
C LEU A 9 15.96 9.13 16.97
N LYS A 10 17.19 9.68 16.93
CA LYS A 10 18.43 8.92 17.12
C LYS A 10 18.50 8.24 18.47
N LYS A 11 18.00 8.87 19.55
CA LYS A 11 18.04 8.28 20.90
C LYS A 11 17.06 7.12 21.04
N THR A 12 15.97 7.14 20.30
CA THR A 12 15.01 6.03 20.22
C THR A 12 15.62 4.89 19.41
N TRP A 13 16.14 5.17 18.21
CA TRP A 13 16.74 4.16 17.34
C TRP A 13 17.97 3.48 17.96
N SER A 14 18.75 4.17 18.78
CA SER A 14 19.90 3.56 19.48
C SER A 14 19.52 2.44 20.47
N LYS A 15 18.23 2.27 20.75
CA LYS A 15 17.70 1.24 21.68
C LYS A 15 16.94 0.12 20.96
N VAL A 16 16.79 0.20 19.64
CA VAL A 16 16.00 -0.73 18.83
C VAL A 16 16.95 -1.64 18.06
N ASN A 17 16.70 -2.95 18.06
CA ASN A 17 17.37 -3.85 17.14
C ASN A 17 16.80 -3.64 15.73
N THR A 18 17.65 -3.25 14.78
CA THR A 18 17.24 -2.91 13.41
C THR A 18 17.37 -4.05 12.41
N ASP A 19 17.97 -5.19 12.79
CA ASP A 19 18.32 -6.27 11.86
C ASP A 19 17.13 -6.72 11.00
N LYS A 20 15.94 -6.84 11.61
CA LYS A 20 14.72 -7.22 10.88
C LYS A 20 14.19 -6.10 9.99
N PHE A 21 14.36 -4.84 10.38
CA PHE A 21 13.97 -3.70 9.56
C PHE A 21 14.88 -3.59 8.34
N ASP A 22 16.19 -3.82 8.50
CA ASP A 22 17.17 -3.76 7.42
C ASP A 22 16.87 -4.83 6.34
N ILE A 23 16.46 -6.03 6.77
CA ILE A 23 15.98 -7.08 5.85
C ILE A 23 14.74 -6.60 5.08
N LEU A 24 13.75 -6.05 5.78
CA LEU A 24 12.51 -5.58 5.15
C LEU A 24 12.75 -4.40 4.20
N GLU A 25 13.65 -3.48 4.55
CA GLU A 25 14.05 -2.36 3.70
C GLU A 25 14.75 -2.86 2.43
N HIS A 26 15.67 -3.81 2.55
CA HIS A 26 16.33 -4.42 1.39
C HIS A 26 15.34 -5.11 0.44
N GLN A 27 14.32 -5.79 0.97
CA GLN A 27 13.27 -6.39 0.14
C GLN A 27 12.43 -5.34 -0.59
N MET A 28 12.25 -4.15 -0.01
CA MET A 28 11.42 -3.07 -0.56
C MET A 28 12.22 -1.98 -1.30
N ASP A 29 13.51 -2.20 -1.53
CA ASP A 29 14.39 -1.27 -2.24
C ASP A 29 13.83 -0.96 -3.65
N PRO A 30 13.60 0.31 -4.00
CA PRO A 30 13.09 0.70 -5.32
C PRO A 30 14.10 0.49 -6.46
N SER A 31 15.38 0.25 -6.16
CA SER A 31 16.45 0.02 -7.13
C SER A 31 16.11 -1.11 -8.10
N SER A 32 16.60 -0.97 -9.34
CA SER A 32 16.35 -1.95 -10.41
C SER A 32 14.86 -2.32 -10.57
N ASN A 33 13.98 -1.32 -10.40
CA ASN A 33 12.52 -1.47 -10.45
C ASN A 33 11.98 -2.52 -9.45
N PHE A 34 12.43 -2.44 -8.20
CA PHE A 34 12.01 -3.33 -7.11
C PHE A 34 12.38 -4.81 -7.36
N SER A 35 13.59 -5.10 -7.84
CA SER A 35 14.02 -6.45 -8.21
C SER A 35 13.93 -7.46 -7.05
N ASN A 36 14.30 -7.04 -5.84
CA ASN A 36 14.27 -7.88 -4.64
C ASN A 36 12.83 -8.24 -4.28
N TYR A 37 11.96 -7.23 -4.15
CA TYR A 37 10.53 -7.40 -3.92
C TYR A 37 9.90 -8.35 -4.95
N ARG A 38 10.16 -8.15 -6.25
CA ARG A 38 9.62 -8.99 -7.32
C ARG A 38 10.05 -10.45 -7.18
N THR A 39 11.29 -10.68 -6.77
CA THR A 39 11.82 -12.03 -6.53
C THR A 39 11.12 -12.68 -5.33
N ALA A 40 10.96 -11.95 -4.23
CA ALA A 40 10.20 -12.42 -3.07
C ALA A 40 8.74 -12.71 -3.41
N LEU A 41 8.08 -11.85 -4.18
CA LEU A 41 6.69 -12.02 -4.62
C LEU A 41 6.51 -13.25 -5.52
N ARG A 42 7.42 -13.50 -6.46
CA ARG A 42 7.41 -14.74 -7.26
C ARG A 42 7.54 -15.98 -6.38
N GLY A 43 8.46 -15.97 -5.43
CA GLY A 43 8.63 -17.07 -4.47
C GLY A 43 7.38 -17.29 -3.61
N ALA A 44 6.74 -16.22 -3.14
CA ALA A 44 5.48 -16.31 -2.39
C ALA A 44 4.34 -16.86 -3.25
N THR A 45 4.22 -16.40 -4.50
CA THR A 45 3.22 -16.89 -5.45
C THR A 45 3.40 -18.39 -5.72
N GLN A 46 4.63 -18.86 -5.94
CA GLN A 46 4.90 -20.28 -6.15
C GLN A 46 4.50 -21.13 -4.92
N ARG A 47 4.85 -20.67 -3.71
CA ARG A 47 4.45 -21.37 -2.48
C ARG A 47 2.94 -21.41 -2.29
N SER A 48 2.23 -20.35 -2.69
CA SER A 48 0.77 -20.28 -2.57
C SER A 48 0.04 -21.31 -3.45
N ILE A 49 0.63 -21.67 -4.60
CA ILE A 49 0.05 -22.66 -5.53
C ILE A 49 0.13 -24.06 -4.93
N THR A 50 1.23 -24.39 -4.26
CA THR A 50 1.46 -25.71 -3.64
C THR A 50 1.07 -25.77 -2.17
N ALA A 51 0.42 -24.72 -1.65
CA ALA A 51 0.08 -24.59 -0.24
C ALA A 51 -1.02 -25.57 0.19
N HIS A 52 -0.80 -26.21 1.34
CA HIS A 52 -1.78 -27.12 1.94
C HIS A 52 -2.75 -26.40 2.89
N SER A 53 -2.36 -25.23 3.42
CA SER A 53 -3.23 -24.40 4.27
C SER A 53 -3.80 -23.20 3.52
N ASN A 54 -5.00 -22.75 3.90
CA ASN A 54 -5.58 -21.52 3.34
C ASN A 54 -4.81 -20.26 3.74
N GLN A 55 -4.02 -20.30 4.82
CA GLN A 55 -3.17 -19.18 5.25
C GLN A 55 -2.00 -18.97 4.29
N GLU A 56 -1.34 -20.05 3.87
CA GLU A 56 -0.20 -20.02 2.95
C GLU A 56 -0.61 -19.68 1.50
N LYS A 57 -1.91 -19.81 1.16
CA LYS A 57 -2.45 -19.39 -0.14
C LYS A 57 -2.55 -17.88 -0.31
N ILE A 58 -2.46 -17.10 0.77
CA ILE A 58 -2.62 -15.65 0.70
C ILE A 58 -1.32 -15.00 0.24
N VAL A 59 -1.41 -14.27 -0.87
CA VAL A 59 -0.37 -13.37 -1.35
C VAL A 59 -1.00 -12.01 -1.58
N ILE A 60 -0.50 -10.99 -0.89
CA ILE A 60 -0.95 -9.60 -1.05
C ILE A 60 0.17 -8.80 -1.70
N PRO A 61 0.00 -8.34 -2.95
CA PRO A 61 1.00 -7.54 -3.64
C PRO A 61 1.07 -6.11 -3.09
N PHE A 62 2.19 -5.44 -3.35
CA PHE A 62 2.34 -4.01 -3.15
C PHE A 62 1.61 -3.29 -4.28
N PHE A 63 0.36 -2.89 -4.00
CA PHE A 63 -0.58 -2.42 -5.02
C PHE A 63 -0.08 -1.24 -5.86
N SER A 64 0.69 -0.31 -5.30
CA SER A 64 1.24 0.81 -6.07
C SER A 64 2.20 0.33 -7.17
N LEU A 65 3.04 -0.67 -6.87
CA LEU A 65 3.93 -1.27 -7.86
C LEU A 65 3.15 -2.10 -8.88
N LEU A 66 2.12 -2.83 -8.45
CA LEU A 66 1.23 -3.55 -9.36
C LEU A 66 0.53 -2.59 -10.34
N ILE A 67 0.00 -1.47 -9.84
CA ILE A 67 -0.65 -0.45 -10.67
C ILE A 67 0.36 0.16 -11.65
N LYS A 68 1.58 0.45 -11.18
CA LYS A 68 2.68 0.90 -12.03
C LYS A 68 2.92 -0.10 -13.17
N ASP A 69 2.97 -1.39 -12.87
CA ASP A 69 3.20 -2.44 -13.86
C ASP A 69 2.05 -2.54 -14.87
N ILE A 70 0.80 -2.54 -14.41
CA ILE A 70 -0.39 -2.54 -15.28
C ILE A 70 -0.37 -1.32 -16.20
N TYR A 71 -0.01 -0.16 -15.67
CA TYR A 71 0.12 1.06 -16.46
C TYR A 71 1.20 0.93 -17.54
N PHE A 72 2.40 0.45 -17.20
CA PHE A 72 3.46 0.25 -18.18
C PHE A 72 3.16 -0.87 -19.19
N LEU A 73 2.45 -1.93 -18.80
CA LEU A 73 1.95 -2.94 -19.73
C LEU A 73 0.94 -2.35 -20.72
N ASN A 74 0.11 -1.41 -20.27
CA ASN A 74 -0.84 -0.70 -21.12
C ASN A 74 -0.15 0.29 -22.08
N GLU A 75 0.88 1.00 -21.63
CA GLU A 75 1.61 2.01 -22.41
C GLU A 75 2.70 1.43 -23.32
N GLY A 76 3.38 0.36 -22.90
CA GLY A 76 4.73 0.00 -23.38
C GLY A 76 4.83 -1.10 -24.44
N CYS A 77 3.78 -1.87 -24.73
CA CYS A 77 3.83 -2.89 -25.78
C CYS A 77 2.42 -3.27 -26.24
N ALA A 78 2.23 -3.39 -27.55
CA ALA A 78 1.39 -4.33 -28.34
C ALA A 78 0.26 -5.13 -27.65
N SER A 79 -0.41 -4.58 -26.63
CA SER A 79 -1.50 -5.25 -25.94
C SER A 79 -2.74 -5.25 -26.80
N ARG A 80 -2.79 -4.47 -27.88
CA ARG A 80 -3.80 -4.69 -28.90
C ARG A 80 -3.46 -5.97 -29.66
N LEU A 81 -4.25 -7.01 -29.43
CA LEU A 81 -4.47 -8.08 -30.40
C LEU A 81 -4.63 -7.44 -31.81
N PRO A 82 -4.39 -8.16 -32.91
CA PRO A 82 -4.54 -7.62 -34.26
C PRO A 82 -5.91 -6.95 -34.54
N ASN A 83 -6.92 -7.29 -33.75
CA ASN A 83 -8.28 -6.70 -33.76
C ASN A 83 -8.44 -5.41 -32.92
N GLY A 84 -7.38 -4.89 -32.31
CA GLY A 84 -7.41 -3.66 -31.51
C GLY A 84 -7.76 -3.84 -30.02
N HIS A 85 -8.04 -5.06 -29.53
CA HIS A 85 -8.42 -5.33 -28.14
C HIS A 85 -7.22 -5.61 -27.24
N VAL A 86 -7.27 -5.16 -25.98
CA VAL A 86 -6.24 -5.40 -24.96
C VAL A 86 -6.03 -6.92 -24.71
N ASN A 87 -4.79 -7.38 -24.62
CA ASN A 87 -4.40 -8.75 -24.32
C ASN A 87 -4.52 -8.95 -22.81
N PHE A 88 -5.67 -9.47 -22.39
CA PHE A 88 -6.01 -9.65 -20.99
C PHE A 88 -5.31 -10.84 -20.32
N GLU A 89 -4.58 -11.69 -21.06
CA GLU A 89 -3.93 -12.85 -20.44
C GLU A 89 -2.90 -12.43 -19.39
N GLN A 90 -2.13 -11.37 -19.64
CA GLN A 90 -1.18 -10.82 -18.67
C GLN A 90 -1.85 -10.15 -17.46
N VAL A 91 -3.12 -9.72 -17.58
CA VAL A 91 -3.88 -9.12 -16.48
C VAL A 91 -4.54 -10.20 -15.61
N SER A 92 -4.88 -11.35 -16.21
CA SER A 92 -5.58 -12.45 -15.55
C SER A 92 -4.79 -13.11 -14.42
N GLU A 93 -3.45 -13.15 -14.53
CA GLU A 93 -2.54 -13.64 -13.48
C GLU A 93 -2.75 -12.88 -12.16
N PHE A 94 -3.03 -11.58 -12.23
CA PHE A 94 -3.27 -10.72 -11.06
C PHE A 94 -4.66 -10.89 -10.43
N LEU A 95 -5.63 -11.46 -11.16
CA LEU A 95 -6.98 -11.69 -10.64
C LEU A 95 -7.06 -12.93 -9.74
N VAL A 96 -6.07 -13.84 -9.81
CA VAL A 96 -6.01 -15.06 -8.99
C VAL A 96 -5.95 -14.72 -7.50
N TRP A 97 -5.17 -13.73 -7.09
CA TRP A 97 -5.04 -13.35 -5.68
C TRP A 97 -6.34 -12.81 -5.07
N ARG A 98 -7.25 -12.28 -5.90
CA ARG A 98 -8.56 -11.80 -5.44
C ARG A 98 -9.51 -12.94 -5.04
N GLN A 99 -9.27 -14.14 -5.56
CA GLN A 99 -10.15 -15.30 -5.33
C GLN A 99 -9.85 -16.01 -4.00
N VAL A 100 -8.76 -15.65 -3.33
CA VAL A 100 -8.38 -16.24 -2.04
C VAL A 100 -9.20 -15.62 -0.91
N THR A 101 -9.98 -16.44 -0.22
CA THR A 101 -10.68 -16.04 0.99
C THR A 101 -9.69 -15.86 2.14
N CYS A 102 -9.74 -14.71 2.81
CA CYS A 102 -8.95 -14.45 4.01
C CYS A 102 -9.39 -15.42 5.14
N PRO A 103 -8.50 -16.29 5.66
CA PRO A 103 -8.79 -17.26 6.70
C PRO A 103 -8.65 -16.67 8.12
N PHE A 104 -8.27 -15.39 8.24
CA PHE A 104 -8.12 -14.73 9.53
C PHE A 104 -9.47 -14.17 9.99
N GLU A 105 -9.79 -14.40 11.26
CA GLU A 105 -10.99 -13.85 11.88
C GLU A 105 -10.94 -12.32 11.95
N ARG A 106 -12.13 -11.70 11.90
CA ARG A 106 -12.28 -10.25 12.02
C ARG A 106 -12.55 -9.87 13.47
N ASP A 107 -11.53 -9.35 14.14
CA ASP A 107 -11.72 -8.73 15.44
C ASP A 107 -12.30 -7.31 15.29
N ARG A 108 -13.53 -7.11 15.77
CA ARG A 108 -14.23 -5.83 15.69
C ARG A 108 -13.53 -4.70 16.42
N LYS A 109 -12.88 -4.96 17.56
CA LYS A 109 -12.17 -3.94 18.35
C LYS A 109 -10.92 -3.49 17.64
N ILE A 110 -10.15 -4.44 17.07
CA ILE A 110 -8.96 -4.13 16.27
C ILE A 110 -9.36 -3.33 15.03
N LEU A 111 -10.41 -3.76 14.33
CA LEU A 111 -10.92 -3.06 13.16
C LEU A 111 -11.38 -1.64 13.51
N GLN A 112 -12.14 -1.48 14.59
CA GLN A 112 -12.59 -0.17 15.06
C GLN A 112 -11.38 0.73 15.34
N TYR A 113 -10.40 0.25 16.10
CA TYR A 113 -9.17 1.00 16.36
C TYR A 113 -8.46 1.42 15.06
N LEU A 114 -8.24 0.50 14.12
CA LEU A 114 -7.54 0.78 12.86
C LEU A 114 -8.27 1.82 11.99
N VAL A 115 -9.61 1.85 11.98
CA VAL A 115 -10.37 2.79 11.14
C VAL A 115 -10.65 4.13 11.82
N THR A 116 -10.60 4.21 13.15
CA THR A 116 -10.85 5.45 13.90
C THR A 116 -9.58 6.14 14.40
N THR A 117 -8.43 5.49 14.33
CA THR A 117 -7.15 6.10 14.74
C THR A 117 -6.87 7.34 13.88
N PRO A 118 -6.60 8.51 14.50
CA PRO A 118 -6.31 9.73 13.75
C PRO A 118 -5.04 9.58 12.91
N VAL A 119 -5.06 10.12 11.70
CA VAL A 119 -3.91 10.17 10.81
C VAL A 119 -3.34 11.57 10.86
N PHE A 120 -2.09 11.68 11.28
CA PHE A 120 -1.36 12.93 11.37
C PHE A 120 -0.94 13.40 9.98
N THR A 121 -1.01 14.70 9.75
CA THR A 121 -0.36 15.38 8.62
C THR A 121 1.17 15.35 8.78
N GLU A 122 1.87 15.67 7.69
CA GLU A 122 3.34 15.72 7.69
C GLU A 122 3.88 16.74 8.71
N ASP A 123 3.27 17.92 8.78
CA ASP A 123 3.62 18.98 9.72
C ASP A 123 3.38 18.55 11.18
N GLU A 124 2.24 17.91 11.47
CA GLU A 124 1.94 17.40 12.81
C GLU A 124 2.91 16.29 13.23
N LEU A 125 3.28 15.39 12.32
CA LEU A 125 4.31 14.36 12.59
C LEU A 125 5.67 14.99 12.88
N HIS A 126 6.08 15.99 12.10
CA HIS A 126 7.34 16.70 12.35
C HIS A 126 7.33 17.43 13.68
N LEU A 127 6.23 18.10 14.04
CA LEU A 127 6.11 18.75 15.33
C LEU A 127 6.18 17.73 16.49
N ALA A 128 5.42 16.63 16.39
CA ALA A 128 5.45 15.55 17.39
C ALA A 128 6.83 14.90 17.53
N SER A 129 7.57 14.77 16.42
CA SER A 129 8.95 14.29 16.43
C SER A 129 9.87 15.20 17.26
N TYR A 130 9.79 16.53 17.05
CA TYR A 130 10.58 17.49 17.82
C TYR A 130 10.19 17.57 19.30
N GLU A 131 8.94 17.26 19.62
CA GLU A 131 8.47 17.19 21.01
C GLU A 131 8.91 15.92 21.72
N SER A 132 9.06 14.82 20.96
CA SER A 132 9.60 13.55 21.45
C SER A 132 11.12 13.61 21.65
N GLU A 133 11.85 14.10 20.64
CA GLU A 133 13.29 14.33 20.70
C GLU A 133 13.60 15.72 20.13
N GLY A 134 14.10 16.63 20.98
CA GLY A 134 14.37 18.02 20.63
C GLY A 134 15.25 18.21 19.37
N PRO A 135 15.18 19.40 18.75
CA PRO A 135 15.95 19.70 17.54
C PRO A 135 17.46 19.63 17.79
N GLU A 136 18.19 18.99 16.88
CA GLU A 136 19.64 18.75 17.01
C GLU A 136 20.48 19.91 16.49
N ASN A 137 19.94 20.71 15.57
CA ASN A 137 20.67 21.81 14.91
C ASN A 137 19.81 23.07 14.74
N HIS A 138 20.42 24.15 14.25
CA HIS A 138 19.74 25.43 14.06
C HIS A 138 18.59 25.35 13.05
N MET A 139 18.76 24.63 11.94
CA MET A 139 17.69 24.46 10.95
C MET A 139 16.46 23.79 11.55
N GLU A 140 16.64 22.71 12.33
CA GLU A 140 15.54 22.04 13.01
C GLU A 140 14.88 22.92 14.08
N LYS A 141 15.66 23.75 14.78
CA LYS A 141 15.10 24.72 15.74
C LYS A 141 14.17 25.71 15.05
N ASP A 142 14.53 26.16 13.85
CA ASP A 142 13.74 27.10 13.06
C ASP A 142 12.53 26.42 12.40
N SER A 143 12.69 25.20 11.87
CA SER A 143 11.57 24.38 11.37
C SER A 143 10.53 24.14 12.47
N ARG A 144 10.96 23.75 13.68
CA ARG A 144 10.07 23.56 14.82
C ARG A 144 9.34 24.85 15.22
N ARG A 145 10.04 25.99 15.18
CA ARG A 145 9.42 27.30 15.45
C ARG A 145 8.33 27.61 14.42
N SER A 146 8.64 27.40 13.15
CA SER A 146 7.72 27.62 12.03
C SER A 146 6.49 26.72 12.12
N LEU A 147 6.68 25.42 12.39
CA LEU A 147 5.60 24.46 12.59
C LEU A 147 4.69 24.83 13.75
N ARG A 148 5.25 25.37 14.85
CA ARG A 148 4.42 25.91 15.94
C ARG A 148 3.60 27.10 15.46
N CYS A 149 4.14 28.01 14.66
CA CYS A 149 3.33 29.12 14.14
C CYS A 149 2.18 28.65 13.24
N VAL A 150 2.37 27.57 12.49
CA VAL A 150 1.36 27.01 11.57
C VAL A 150 0.31 26.17 12.31
N ILE A 151 0.71 25.38 13.32
CA ILE A 151 -0.18 24.46 14.03
C ILE A 151 -0.77 25.15 15.28
N PRO A 152 -2.09 25.40 15.31
CA PRO A 152 -2.79 26.01 16.45
C PRO A 152 -2.58 25.23 17.75
N ILE A 153 -2.51 25.93 18.87
CA ILE A 153 -2.32 25.31 20.20
C ILE A 153 -3.42 24.28 20.53
N SER A 154 -4.64 24.50 20.04
CA SER A 154 -5.76 23.54 20.20
C SER A 154 -5.49 22.19 19.53
N GLN A 155 -4.75 22.17 18.41
CA GLN A 155 -4.37 20.93 17.71
C GLN A 155 -3.10 20.31 18.28
N ARG A 156 -2.26 21.08 18.99
CA ARG A 156 -1.09 20.53 19.72
C ARG A 156 -1.48 19.71 20.95
N ALA A 157 -2.64 20.01 21.56
CA ALA A 157 -3.18 19.25 22.70
C ALA A 157 -3.97 17.99 22.26
N SER A 158 -4.34 17.88 20.99
CA SER A 158 -5.02 16.71 20.41
C SER A 158 -4.05 15.58 20.04
N VAL A 159 -3.14 15.23 20.96
CA VAL A 159 -2.54 13.88 20.99
C VAL A 159 -3.59 12.84 21.46
N SER A 160 -4.74 13.30 21.96
CA SER A 160 -5.93 12.49 22.22
C SER A 160 -7.20 13.17 21.70
N GLY A 161 -7.61 12.82 20.48
CA GLY A 161 -8.99 12.95 19.98
C GLY A 161 -9.39 14.28 19.33
N GLY A 162 -10.02 14.17 18.15
CA GLY A 162 -10.99 15.16 17.67
C GLY A 162 -10.71 15.80 16.29
N LEU A 163 -11.34 15.22 15.26
CA LEU A 163 -11.98 15.81 14.07
C LEU A 163 -11.38 17.07 13.39
N GLY A 164 -11.01 16.93 12.12
CA GLY A 164 -10.81 18.03 11.16
C GLY A 164 -10.33 17.53 9.78
N ASP A 165 -10.93 18.04 8.71
CA ASP A 165 -11.03 17.44 7.37
C ASP A 165 -9.80 17.51 6.43
N ILE A 166 -9.54 16.34 5.81
CA ILE A 166 -9.26 16.03 4.40
C ILE A 166 -8.72 17.14 3.45
N PRO A 167 -7.53 16.88 2.86
CA PRO A 167 -7.34 16.96 1.41
C PRO A 167 -6.73 15.67 0.82
N SER A 168 -7.54 14.61 0.69
CA SER A 168 -7.19 13.35 0.02
C SER A 168 -8.08 13.01 -1.18
N GLN A 169 -9.12 13.82 -1.44
CA GLN A 169 -10.18 13.51 -2.41
C GLN A 169 -9.69 13.38 -3.86
N LEU A 170 -8.69 14.15 -4.29
CA LEU A 170 -8.26 14.14 -5.70
C LEU A 170 -7.40 12.92 -6.07
N LYS A 171 -6.60 12.39 -5.14
CA LYS A 171 -5.90 11.10 -5.30
C LYS A 171 -6.88 9.94 -5.15
N ARG A 172 -7.85 10.08 -4.24
CA ARG A 172 -8.92 9.10 -4.00
C ARG A 172 -9.83 8.93 -5.22
N LEU A 173 -10.20 10.00 -5.93
CA LEU A 173 -11.05 9.95 -7.12
C LEU A 173 -10.42 9.20 -8.32
N LYS A 174 -9.10 9.35 -8.54
CA LYS A 174 -8.39 8.59 -9.59
C LYS A 174 -8.24 7.11 -9.21
N PHE A 175 -7.95 6.83 -7.94
CA PHE A 175 -7.83 5.47 -7.42
C PHE A 175 -9.20 4.76 -7.36
N ASP A 176 -10.27 5.44 -6.95
CA ASP A 176 -11.62 4.91 -6.92
C ASP A 176 -12.15 4.63 -8.33
N ARG A 177 -11.78 5.47 -9.31
CA ARG A 177 -12.07 5.20 -10.73
C ARG A 177 -11.32 3.96 -11.21
N PHE A 178 -10.04 3.82 -10.87
CA PHE A 178 -9.26 2.62 -11.17
C PHE A 178 -9.85 1.38 -10.50
N LEU A 179 -10.21 1.43 -9.20
CA LEU A 179 -10.84 0.32 -8.48
C LEU A 179 -12.20 -0.06 -9.03
N LYS A 180 -13.00 0.92 -9.49
CA LYS A 180 -14.28 0.66 -10.17
C LYS A 180 -14.06 -0.04 -11.50
N GLU A 181 -13.10 0.40 -12.31
CA GLU A 181 -12.77 -0.27 -13.57
C GLU A 181 -12.16 -1.66 -13.32
N TRP A 182 -11.29 -1.81 -12.33
CA TRP A 182 -10.74 -3.09 -11.87
C TRP A 182 -11.83 -4.06 -11.42
N ARG A 183 -12.84 -3.58 -10.66
CA ARG A 183 -14.00 -4.38 -10.24
C ARG A 183 -14.78 -4.87 -11.46
N LYS A 184 -15.12 -3.96 -12.39
CA LYS A 184 -15.82 -4.29 -13.65
C LYS A 184 -15.00 -5.23 -14.56
N MET A 185 -13.67 -5.12 -14.54
CA MET A 185 -12.78 -6.02 -15.31
C MET A 185 -12.83 -7.44 -14.75
N GLY A 186 -12.81 -7.61 -13.43
CA GLY A 186 -12.95 -8.93 -12.83
C GLY A 186 -14.35 -9.55 -12.97
N GLU A 187 -15.42 -8.75 -13.01
CA GLU A 187 -16.78 -9.24 -13.27
C GLU A 187 -16.95 -9.76 -14.71
N ARG A 188 -16.34 -9.07 -15.70
CA ARG A 188 -16.33 -9.50 -17.11
C ARG A 188 -15.52 -10.78 -17.35
N SER A 189 -14.42 -10.97 -16.61
CA SER A 189 -13.62 -12.20 -16.71
C SER A 189 -14.41 -13.43 -16.25
N VAL A 190 -15.17 -13.33 -15.16
CA VAL A 190 -16.00 -14.44 -14.62
C VAL A 190 -17.11 -14.84 -15.60
N GLN A 191 -17.73 -13.88 -16.29
CA GLN A 191 -18.74 -14.15 -17.32
C GLN A 191 -18.16 -14.83 -18.57
N SER A 192 -16.91 -14.55 -18.93
CA SER A 192 -16.24 -15.19 -20.09
C SER A 192 -15.89 -16.66 -19.83
N THR A 193 -15.62 -17.03 -18.58
CA THR A 193 -15.33 -18.42 -18.21
C THR A 193 -16.62 -19.25 -18.19
N GLN A 194 -17.73 -18.71 -17.66
CA GLN A 194 -19.04 -19.38 -17.66
C GLN A 194 -19.63 -19.59 -19.06
N THR A 195 -19.34 -18.71 -20.02
CA THR A 195 -19.82 -18.87 -21.41
C THR A 195 -19.01 -19.88 -22.21
N LYS A 196 -17.73 -20.11 -21.87
CA LYS A 196 -16.92 -21.17 -22.49
C LYS A 196 -17.33 -22.58 -22.01
N ASP A 197 -17.69 -22.74 -20.73
CA ASP A 197 -18.16 -24.03 -20.20
C ASP A 197 -19.56 -24.41 -20.72
N ALA A 198 -20.43 -23.42 -21.00
CA ALA A 198 -21.74 -23.67 -21.59
C ALA A 198 -21.70 -24.10 -23.06
N SER A 199 -20.62 -23.77 -23.79
CA SER A 199 -20.48 -24.10 -25.22
C SER A 199 -19.82 -25.46 -25.47
N LEU A 200 -19.31 -26.13 -24.42
CA LEU A 200 -18.68 -27.46 -24.49
C LEU A 200 -19.66 -28.61 -24.15
N HIS A 201 -20.92 -28.30 -23.86
CA HIS A 201 -22.00 -29.27 -23.57
C HIS A 201 -23.24 -29.09 -24.46
N GLY A 202 -23.08 -28.50 -25.65
CA GLY A 202 -24.12 -28.41 -26.70
C GLY A 202 -23.75 -29.25 -27.91
#